data_AF-A0AA40IVH2-F1
#
_entry.id   AF-A0AA40IVH2-F1
#
_cell.length_a   1.000
_cell.length_b   1.000
_cell.length_c   1.000
_cell.angle_alpha   90.00
_cell.angle_beta   90.00
_cell.angle_gamma   90.00
#
_symmetry.space_group_name_H-M   'P 1'
#
loop_
_entity.id
_entity.type
_entity.pdbx_description
1 polymer ?
#
loop_
_entity_poly.entity_id
_entity_poly.type
_entity_poly.pdbx_seq_one_letter_code
_entity_poly.pdbx_strand_id
1 'polypeptide(L)' 'MAKRKMKLSTPQEVRKSLAKVANMIINDEIEPKKASTFTYVCNGILQSIRVDEQEKRIEELEQYVNNLKEKNN' A
#
# COMPACT_ATOMS: atom_id res chain seq x y z
N MET A 1 19.64 -21.51 -5.15
CA MET A 1 19.24 -20.18 -5.66
C MET A 1 18.41 -19.48 -4.59
N ALA A 2 18.75 -18.25 -4.19
CA ALA A 2 17.97 -17.52 -3.18
C ALA A 2 16.58 -17.17 -3.73
N LYS A 3 15.51 -17.51 -3.00
CA LYS A 3 14.15 -17.12 -3.39
C LYS A 3 14.03 -15.59 -3.31
N ARG A 4 13.84 -14.94 -4.47
CA ARG A 4 13.65 -13.49 -4.53
C ARG A 4 12.31 -13.15 -3.89
N LYS A 5 12.33 -12.46 -2.75
CA LYS A 5 11.12 -11.96 -2.08
C LYS A 5 10.63 -10.71 -2.81
N MET A 6 9.32 -10.61 -3.04
CA MET A 6 8.70 -9.37 -3.51
C MET A 6 8.77 -8.32 -2.39
N LYS A 7 9.19 -7.10 -2.73
CA LYS A 7 9.05 -5.94 -1.85
C LYS A 7 7.67 -5.33 -2.11
N LEU A 8 6.92 -5.09 -1.04
CA LEU A 8 5.56 -4.54 -1.07
C LEU A 8 5.42 -3.41 -0.03
N SER A 9 6.53 -2.74 0.31
CA SER A 9 6.59 -1.79 1.42
C SER A 9 6.12 -0.40 1.04
N THR A 10 6.03 -0.09 -0.25
CA THR A 10 5.55 1.20 -0.75
C THR A 10 4.46 1.02 -1.81
N PRO A 11 3.58 2.03 -2.01
CA PRO A 11 2.56 1.95 -3.06
C PRO A 11 3.16 1.74 -4.46
N GLN A 12 4.34 2.31 -4.71
CA GLN A 12 5.04 2.13 -5.99
C GLN A 12 5.51 0.69 -6.20
N GLU A 13 6.04 0.04 -5.16
CA GLU A 13 6.46 -1.35 -5.23
C GLU A 13 5.27 -2.31 -5.42
N VAL A 14 4.14 -2.03 -4.77
CA VAL A 14 2.90 -2.81 -4.97
C VAL A 14 2.40 -2.65 -6.41
N ARG A 15 2.34 -1.42 -6.94
CA ARG A 15 1.96 -1.16 -8.34
C ARG A 15 2.85 -1.91 -9.33
N LYS A 16 4.18 -1.88 -9.14
CA LYS A 16 5.13 -2.64 -9.98
C LYS A 16 4.88 -4.14 -9.93
N SER A 17 4.51 -4.66 -8.76
CA SER A 17 4.24 -6.09 -8.57
C SER A 17 2.91 -6.51 -9.21
N LEU A 18 1.86 -5.69 -9.09
CA LEU A 18 0.60 -5.88 -9.79
C LEU A 18 0.77 -5.85 -11.32
N ALA A 19 1.56 -4.92 -11.85
CA ALA A 19 1.85 -4.84 -13.28
C ALA A 19 2.54 -6.10 -13.81
N LYS A 20 3.46 -6.69 -13.03
CA LYS A 20 4.08 -7.98 -13.38
C LYS A 20 3.05 -9.10 -13.41
N VAL A 21 2.20 -9.19 -12.39
CA VAL A 21 1.15 -10.22 -12.35
C VAL A 21 0.16 -10.05 -13.49
N ALA A 22 -0.21 -8.82 -13.87
CA ALA A 22 -1.04 -8.57 -15.04
C ALA A 22 -0.41 -9.10 -16.33
N ASN A 23 0.88 -8.86 -16.55
CA ASN A 23 1.59 -9.42 -17.70
C ASN A 23 1.66 -10.96 -17.66
N MET A 24 1.87 -11.55 -16.47
CA MET A 24 1.86 -13.00 -16.31
C MET A 24 0.48 -13.62 -16.63
N ILE A 25 -0.63 -12.93 -16.31
CA ILE A 25 -1.98 -13.38 -16.67
C ILE A 25 -2.16 -13.36 -18.20
N ILE A 26 -1.76 -12.27 -18.86
CA ILE A 26 -1.91 -12.11 -20.31
C ILE A 26 -1.10 -13.16 -21.09
N ASN A 27 0.03 -13.59 -20.53
CA ASN A 27 0.90 -14.61 -21.11
C ASN A 27 0.58 -16.04 -20.64
N ASP A 28 -0.55 -16.27 -19.94
CA ASP A 28 -0.95 -17.57 -19.39
C ASP A 28 0.09 -18.22 -18.43
N GLU A 29 0.99 -17.43 -17.85
CA GLU A 29 2.04 -17.89 -16.92
C GLU A 29 1.53 -18.07 -15.48
N ILE A 30 0.34 -17.54 -15.18
CA ILE A 30 -0.31 -17.67 -13.88
C ILE A 30 -1.80 -17.96 -14.03
N GLU A 31 -2.30 -18.88 -13.22
CA GLU A 31 -3.72 -19.18 -13.14
C GLU A 31 -4.51 -17.95 -12.62
N PRO A 32 -5.64 -17.58 -13.26
CA PRO A 32 -6.45 -16.42 -12.86
C PRO A 32 -6.81 -16.40 -11.38
N LYS A 33 -7.11 -17.56 -10.77
CA LYS A 33 -7.43 -17.66 -9.34
C LYS A 33 -6.26 -17.23 -8.44
N LYS A 34 -5.03 -17.62 -8.79
CA LYS A 34 -3.83 -17.22 -8.04
C LYS A 34 -3.57 -15.72 -8.19
N ALA A 35 -3.77 -15.18 -9.39
CA ALA A 35 -3.63 -13.75 -9.64
C ALA A 35 -4.67 -12.93 -8.86
N SER A 36 -5.93 -13.37 -8.80
CA SER A 36 -6.97 -12.70 -8.02
C SER A 36 -6.64 -12.65 -6.52
N THR A 37 -6.17 -13.78 -5.95
CA THR A 37 -5.71 -13.82 -4.55
C THR A 37 -4.53 -12.87 -4.33
N PHE A 38 -3.57 -12.82 -5.26
CA PHE A 38 -2.44 -11.90 -5.18
C PHE A 38 -2.89 -10.43 -5.20
N THR A 39 -3.81 -10.08 -6.08
CA THR A 39 -4.39 -8.73 -6.17
C THR A 39 -5.10 -8.34 -4.88
N TYR A 40 -5.85 -9.25 -4.27
CA TYR A 40 -6.51 -9.01 -2.99
C TYR A 40 -5.50 -8.66 -1.88
N VAL A 41 -4.42 -9.44 -1.74
CA VAL A 41 -3.36 -9.16 -0.75
C VAL A 41 -2.69 -7.80 -1.01
N CYS A 42 -2.40 -7.48 -2.28
CA CYS A 42 -1.83 -6.19 -2.65
C CYS A 42 -2.75 -5.01 -2.30
N ASN A 43 -4.06 -5.17 -2.49
CA ASN A 43 -5.05 -4.17 -2.10
C ASN A 43 -5.08 -3.98 -0.57
N GLY A 44 -5.01 -5.06 0.20
CA GLY A 44 -4.90 -4.97 1.68
C GLY A 44 -3.67 -4.19 2.13
N ILE A 45 -2.52 -4.42 1.50
CA ILE A 45 -1.27 -3.70 1.80
C ILE A 45 -1.39 -2.22 1.42
N LEU A 46 -1.94 -1.90 0.24
CA LEU A 46 -2.15 -0.50 -0.16
C LEU A 46 -3.06 0.24 0.81
N GLN A 47 -4.10 -0.44 1.30
CA GLN A 47 -5.02 0.15 2.27
C GLN A 47 -4.33 0.36 3.62
N SER A 48 -3.50 -0.56 4.09
CA SER A 48 -2.76 -0.35 5.35
C SER A 48 -1.81 0.86 5.23
N ILE A 49 -1.02 0.94 4.15
CA ILE A 49 -0.12 2.08 3.92
C ILE A 49 -0.90 3.40 3.91
N ARG A 50 -2.07 3.41 3.23
CA ARG A 50 -2.90 4.60 3.15
C ARG A 50 -3.44 5.00 4.52
N VAL A 51 -3.88 4.03 5.33
CA VAL A 51 -4.38 4.29 6.69
C VAL A 51 -3.26 4.89 7.55
N ASP A 52 -2.06 4.30 7.52
CA ASP A 52 -0.91 4.81 8.28
C ASP A 52 -0.55 6.25 7.88
N GLU A 53 -0.54 6.55 6.57
CA GLU A 53 -0.29 7.92 6.07
C GLU A 53 -1.38 8.92 6.48
N GLN A 54 -2.64 8.48 6.53
CA GLN A 54 -3.76 9.31 6.94
C GLN A 54 -3.73 9.59 8.45
N GLU A 55 -3.43 8.58 9.26
CA GLU A 55 -3.31 8.70 10.72
C GLU A 55 -2.21 9.70 11.09
N LYS A 56 -1.05 9.61 10.44
CA LYS A 56 0.03 10.59 10.64
C LYS A 56 -0.40 12.03 10.33
N ARG A 57 -1.14 12.24 9.24
CA ARG A 57 -1.65 13.58 8.89
C ARG A 57 -2.68 14.09 9.89
N ILE A 58 -3.51 13.19 10.44
CA ILE A 58 -4.47 13.53 11.49
C ILE A 58 -3.72 13.98 12.74
N GLU A 59 -2.70 13.24 13.18
CA GLU A 59 -1.87 13.61 14.33
C GLU A 59 -1.21 14.99 14.15
N GLU A 60 -0.64 15.26 12.97
CA GLU A 60 -0.03 16.56 12.65
C GLU A 60 -1.06 17.70 12.71
N LEU A 61 -2.29 17.47 12.22
CA LEU A 61 -3.38 18.44 12.27
C LEU A 61 -3.89 18.67 13.70
N GLU A 62 -4.02 17.62 14.50
CA GLU A 62 -4.42 17.71 15.90
C GLU A 62 -3.41 18.53 16.71
N GLN A 63 -2.11 18.31 16.49
CA GLN A 63 -1.05 19.11 17.09
C GLN A 63 -1.16 20.59 16.68
N TYR A 64 -1.38 20.87 15.40
CA TYR A 64 -1.54 22.23 14.91
C TYR A 64 -2.75 22.94 15.55
N VAL A 65 -3.90 22.24 15.64
CA VAL A 65 -5.12 22.78 16.27
C VAL A 65 -4.90 23.05 17.76
N ASN A 66 -4.22 22.15 18.49
CA ASN A 66 -3.93 22.34 19.90
C ASN A 66 -3.02 23.55 20.14
N ASN A 67 -1.95 23.69 19.34
CA ASN A 67 -1.05 24.85 19.41
C ASN A 67 -1.78 26.18 19.15
N LEU A 68 -2.78 26.19 18.25
CA LEU A 68 -3.60 27.38 18.01
C LEU A 68 -4.53 27.71 19.17
N LYS A 69 -5.10 26.69 19.84
CA LYS A 69 -5.93 26.89 21.04
C LYS A 69 -5.11 27.45 22.19
N GLU A 70 -3.90 26.95 22.40
CA GLU A 70 -2.99 27.44 23.45
C GLU A 70 -2.58 28.90 23.24
N LYS A 71 -2.39 29.34 21.98
CA LYS A 71 -2.06 30.74 21.67
C LYS A 71 -3.21 31.72 21.84
N ASN A 72 -4.45 31.25 21.84
CA ASN A 72 -5.67 32.07 21.93
C ASN A 72 -6.24 32.17 23.35
N ASN A 73 -5.65 31.45 24.32
CA ASN A 73 -5.94 31.54 25.74
C ASN A 73 -4.83 32.33 26.46
#